data_AF-A0A848U313-F1
#
_entry.id   AF-A0A848U313-F1
#
_cell.length_a   1.000
_cell.length_b   1.000
_cell.length_c   1.000
_cell.angle_alpha   90.00
_cell.angle_beta   90.00
_cell.angle_gamma   90.00
#
_symmetry.space_group_name_H-M   'P 1'
#
loop_
_entity.id
_entity.type
_entity.pdbx_description
1 polymer ?
#
loop_
_entity_poly.entity_id
_entity_poly.type
_entity_poly.pdbx_seq_one_letter_code
_entity_poly.pdbx_strand_id
1 'polypeptide(L)'
;MPRSSAILAAVAVVIGLTINVSSVQAQQAAGVCSVQTDSRGTLTSARNLFFSRCAQLALRDCDPVAGGGWQCSSAIIGSHGPANPAISGVAVPAASPTVVSVTNASAGSTTGAGSGSAGTCYAGAATLLGAKNAFASNCAGFSRQDCDPLAGQWICSSANISAVTQVSGGVPVPSSQPGTVSTTSSSADMSSSASAASIDTQTAPAPPPASSPATTGRLGSNDLLVLHYDNCPDRDDGQAIPAGKSVVETLGIDAVMVANGTCGNSIRDRFNPGSFAVVQASWGSNYLNVADQRDSATLAATNRWATTLANGGQVWVAEGGQSDFTADVVRRIAARYPNMDLKRIHIIQHSAGATAYNEMFTSSSNLTYLKNRTSYQPIANGNVGGNGSADLNSQSAYFVATARAGRFSTEWNAGFAYLPPDCAVRTERCKLDFSDTVELLYIVGDTRTKTVDDFADNYLE
;
A
#
# COMPACT_ATOMS: atom_id res chain seq x y z
N MET A 1 38.12 -49.07 -37.29
CA MET A 1 38.81 -48.14 -38.22
C MET A 1 37.84 -47.04 -38.63
N PRO A 2 38.20 -45.75 -38.54
CA PRO A 2 37.27 -44.62 -38.58
C PRO A 2 37.26 -43.87 -39.93
N ARG A 3 36.18 -43.13 -40.20
CA ARG A 3 36.10 -41.89 -41.02
C ARG A 3 34.90 -41.08 -40.48
N SER A 4 35.06 -40.03 -39.69
CA SER A 4 35.54 -38.64 -39.94
C SER A 4 34.56 -37.74 -40.71
N SER A 5 34.34 -36.55 -40.09
CA SER A 5 33.91 -35.24 -40.62
C SER A 5 32.38 -34.96 -40.57
N ALA A 6 31.87 -33.81 -40.10
CA ALA A 6 32.48 -32.56 -39.65
C ALA A 6 31.52 -31.80 -38.70
N ILE A 7 32.08 -31.07 -37.74
CA ILE A 7 31.38 -30.14 -36.83
C ILE A 7 31.53 -28.73 -37.41
N LEU A 8 30.42 -28.05 -37.69
CA LEU A 8 30.40 -26.60 -37.94
C LEU A 8 30.31 -25.86 -36.60
N ALA A 9 31.34 -25.08 -36.26
CA ALA A 9 31.30 -24.11 -35.18
C ALA A 9 30.84 -22.75 -35.74
N ALA A 10 29.69 -22.25 -35.27
CA ALA A 10 29.26 -20.89 -35.53
C ALA A 10 29.89 -19.95 -34.48
N VAL A 11 30.77 -19.07 -34.92
CA VAL A 11 31.35 -17.98 -34.12
C VAL A 11 30.35 -16.83 -34.09
N ALA A 12 29.74 -16.57 -32.94
CA ALA A 12 28.97 -15.35 -32.71
C ALA A 12 29.92 -14.22 -32.27
N VAL A 13 30.08 -13.23 -33.15
CA VAL A 13 30.80 -11.98 -32.87
C VAL A 13 29.92 -11.13 -31.94
N VAL A 14 30.35 -10.96 -30.69
CA VAL A 14 29.74 -10.01 -29.75
C VAL A 14 30.30 -8.62 -30.07
N ILE A 15 29.48 -7.79 -30.72
CA ILE A 15 29.74 -6.35 -30.85
C ILE A 15 29.43 -5.74 -29.48
N GLY A 16 30.49 -5.40 -28.72
CA GLY A 16 30.38 -4.65 -27.49
C GLY A 16 29.95 -3.21 -27.78
N LEU A 17 28.67 -2.91 -27.57
CA LEU A 17 28.19 -1.54 -27.45
C LEU A 17 28.40 -1.10 -25.99
N THR A 18 29.52 -0.43 -25.72
CA THR A 18 29.72 0.28 -24.45
C THR A 18 28.84 1.52 -24.43
N ILE A 19 27.70 1.44 -23.74
CA ILE A 19 26.94 2.63 -23.38
C ILE A 19 27.74 3.37 -22.31
N ASN A 20 28.35 4.50 -22.70
CA ASN A 20 28.92 5.47 -21.78
C ASN A 20 27.79 6.02 -20.89
N VAL A 21 27.72 5.55 -19.64
CA VAL A 21 26.90 6.17 -18.60
C VAL A 21 27.72 7.31 -18.01
N SER A 22 27.47 8.53 -18.50
CA SER A 22 28.08 9.75 -17.98
C SER A 22 27.67 9.96 -16.51
N SER A 23 28.69 9.95 -15.65
CA SER A 23 28.79 10.48 -14.27
C SER A 23 27.51 10.63 -13.42
N VAL A 24 27.28 9.66 -12.54
CA VAL A 24 26.40 9.75 -11.36
C VAL A 24 27.27 9.99 -10.13
N GLN A 25 27.11 11.13 -9.45
CA GLN A 25 27.79 11.38 -8.17
C GLN A 25 26.89 10.94 -7.01
N ALA A 26 27.29 9.86 -6.34
CA ALA A 26 26.82 9.59 -4.98
C ALA A 26 27.71 10.38 -4.03
N GLN A 27 27.14 11.32 -3.29
CA GLN A 27 27.88 12.07 -2.27
C GLN A 27 27.49 11.49 -0.91
N GLN A 28 28.43 10.80 -0.28
CA GLN A 28 28.30 10.30 1.08
C GLN A 28 29.05 11.24 2.00
N ALA A 29 28.31 11.99 2.81
CA ALA A 29 28.88 12.80 3.87
C ALA A 29 28.08 12.54 5.15
N ALA A 30 28.78 12.23 6.24
CA ALA A 30 28.22 12.14 7.60
C ALA A 30 26.89 11.36 7.73
N GLY A 31 26.82 10.12 7.24
CA GLY A 31 25.62 9.28 7.39
C GLY A 31 24.42 9.71 6.53
N VAL A 32 24.61 10.70 5.65
CA VAL A 32 23.65 11.10 4.62
C VAL A 32 24.13 10.55 3.28
N CYS A 33 23.21 9.92 2.55
CA CYS A 33 23.42 9.51 1.17
C CYS A 33 22.44 10.26 0.29
N SER A 34 22.93 10.79 -0.82
CA SER A 34 22.12 11.44 -1.83
C SER A 34 22.47 10.89 -3.20
N VAL A 35 21.47 10.73 -4.06
CA VAL A 35 21.62 10.39 -5.47
C VAL A 35 20.92 11.43 -6.31
N GLN A 36 21.35 11.58 -7.56
CA GLN A 36 20.69 12.45 -8.52
C GLN A 36 20.64 11.76 -9.88
N THR A 37 19.52 11.91 -10.59
CA THR A 37 19.37 11.44 -11.97
C THR A 37 19.86 12.48 -12.97
N ASP A 38 20.00 12.08 -14.23
CA ASP A 38 20.15 13.04 -15.31
C ASP A 38 18.88 13.89 -15.53
N SER A 39 18.95 14.86 -16.44
CA SER A 39 17.87 15.81 -16.73
C SER A 39 16.58 15.19 -17.27
N ARG A 40 16.61 13.93 -17.73
CA ARG A 40 15.44 13.18 -18.20
C ARG A 40 14.94 12.15 -17.18
N GLY A 41 15.65 12.00 -16.06
CA GLY A 41 15.27 11.09 -15.00
C GLY A 41 13.93 11.48 -14.36
N THR A 42 13.15 10.48 -14.03
CA THR A 42 11.87 10.61 -13.31
C THR A 42 12.08 10.40 -11.81
N LEU A 43 11.11 10.82 -10.99
CA LEU A 43 11.09 10.54 -9.55
C LEU A 43 11.25 9.03 -9.27
N THR A 44 10.58 8.17 -10.04
CA THR A 44 10.72 6.72 -9.94
C THR A 44 12.16 6.27 -10.18
N SER A 45 12.81 6.81 -11.22
CA SER A 45 14.21 6.47 -11.50
C SER A 45 15.17 6.96 -10.40
N ALA A 46 14.88 8.12 -9.78
CA ALA A 46 15.67 8.65 -8.67
C ALA A 46 15.51 7.85 -7.38
N ARG A 47 14.30 7.40 -7.07
CA ARG A 47 14.02 6.48 -5.95
C ARG A 47 14.73 5.14 -6.15
N ASN A 48 14.64 4.56 -7.34
CA ASN A 48 15.33 3.32 -7.67
C ASN A 48 16.85 3.48 -7.55
N LEU A 49 17.38 4.60 -8.07
CA LEU A 49 18.79 4.94 -7.95
C LEU A 49 19.19 5.10 -6.47
N PHE A 50 18.37 5.73 -5.65
CA PHE A 50 18.62 5.93 -4.22
C PHE A 50 18.69 4.59 -3.52
N PHE A 51 17.69 3.74 -3.69
CA PHE A 51 17.66 2.43 -3.07
C PHE A 51 18.81 1.51 -3.55
N SER A 52 19.33 1.73 -4.77
CA SER A 52 20.49 1.00 -5.28
C SER A 52 21.82 1.48 -4.69
N ARG A 53 21.97 2.77 -4.41
CA ARG A 53 23.24 3.39 -3.99
C ARG A 53 23.31 3.73 -2.50
N CYS A 54 22.17 3.80 -1.83
CA CYS A 54 21.98 4.19 -0.44
C CYS A 54 21.28 3.08 0.37
N ALA A 55 21.53 1.80 0.03
CA ALA A 55 20.75 0.64 0.52
C ALA A 55 20.69 0.46 2.05
N GLN A 56 21.54 1.16 2.81
CA GLN A 56 21.60 1.12 4.28
C GLN A 56 20.89 2.30 4.97
N LEU A 57 20.33 3.23 4.19
CA LEU A 57 19.70 4.44 4.71
C LEU A 57 18.27 4.56 4.19
N ALA A 58 17.36 4.99 5.07
CA ALA A 58 15.98 5.25 4.70
C ALA A 58 15.92 6.45 3.76
N LEU A 59 15.15 6.33 2.67
CA LEU A 59 14.83 7.46 1.81
C LEU A 59 13.98 8.45 2.62
N ARG A 60 14.41 9.70 2.70
CA ARG A 60 13.73 10.76 3.47
C ARG A 60 13.11 11.81 2.57
N ASP A 61 13.76 12.16 1.47
CA ASP A 61 13.34 13.28 0.65
C ASP A 61 13.74 13.10 -0.83
N CYS A 62 12.95 13.64 -1.76
CA CYS A 62 13.26 13.67 -3.18
C CYS A 62 12.79 14.99 -3.82
N ASP A 63 13.74 15.80 -4.29
CA ASP A 63 13.49 17.11 -4.88
C ASP A 63 13.82 17.12 -6.39
N PRO A 64 13.05 17.85 -7.22
CA PRO A 64 13.42 18.09 -8.62
C PRO A 64 14.64 19.02 -8.70
N VAL A 65 15.55 18.76 -9.65
CA VAL A 65 16.78 19.56 -9.80
C VAL A 65 16.64 20.59 -10.92
N ALA A 66 17.22 21.78 -10.72
CA ALA A 66 17.27 22.82 -11.74
C ALA A 66 18.00 22.30 -13.00
N GLY A 67 17.33 22.34 -14.15
CA GLY A 67 17.82 21.72 -15.40
C GLY A 67 17.21 20.36 -15.72
N GLY A 68 16.29 19.85 -14.88
CA GLY A 68 15.60 18.58 -15.04
C GLY A 68 16.16 17.49 -14.14
N GLY A 69 15.45 16.36 -14.04
CA GLY A 69 15.83 15.25 -13.16
C GLY A 69 15.40 15.43 -11.71
N TRP A 70 15.85 14.49 -10.86
CA TRP A 70 15.46 14.38 -9.46
C TRP A 70 16.65 13.99 -8.59
N GLN A 71 16.75 14.60 -7.41
CA GLN A 71 17.69 14.25 -6.36
C GLN A 71 16.92 13.60 -5.22
N CYS A 72 17.37 12.45 -4.74
CA CYS A 72 16.79 11.76 -3.58
C CYS A 72 17.85 11.62 -2.49
N SER A 73 17.46 11.80 -1.23
CA SER A 73 18.38 11.80 -0.09
C SER A 73 17.81 11.10 1.15
N SER A 74 18.72 10.61 2.01
CA SER A 74 18.41 10.14 3.37
C SER A 74 18.31 11.28 4.39
N ALA A 75 18.46 12.53 3.96
CA ALA A 75 18.17 13.74 4.73
C ALA A 75 17.18 14.61 3.93
N ILE A 76 16.63 15.63 4.58
CA ILE A 76 15.83 16.66 3.90
C ILE A 76 16.79 17.52 3.06
N ILE A 77 16.46 17.74 1.78
CA ILE A 77 17.27 18.46 0.80
C ILE A 77 16.49 19.65 0.20
N GLY A 78 17.22 20.58 -0.41
CA GLY A 78 16.64 21.75 -1.07
C GLY A 78 16.10 22.85 -0.14
N SER A 79 15.58 23.92 -0.74
CA SER A 79 14.98 25.08 -0.04
C SER A 79 13.49 24.85 0.32
N HIS A 80 13.08 23.59 0.34
CA HIS A 80 11.70 23.13 0.50
C HIS A 80 11.43 22.51 1.88
N GLY A 81 12.48 22.17 2.65
CA GLY A 81 12.39 21.90 4.08
C GLY A 81 12.17 23.16 4.94
N PRO A 82 11.81 23.01 6.24
CA PRO A 82 11.66 24.15 7.14
C PRO A 82 12.99 24.91 7.25
N ALA A 83 12.93 26.23 7.16
CA ALA A 83 14.08 27.07 7.46
C ALA A 83 14.43 26.89 8.95
N ASN A 84 15.56 26.26 9.24
CA ASN A 84 16.20 26.40 10.54
C ASN A 84 17.64 26.90 10.36
N PRO A 85 18.08 27.88 11.18
CA PRO A 85 19.40 28.45 11.11
C PRO A 85 20.42 27.46 11.70
N ALA A 86 21.64 27.52 11.19
CA ALA A 86 22.82 26.75 11.61
C ALA A 86 22.99 25.35 10.99
N ILE A 87 23.41 25.31 9.72
CA ILE A 87 24.69 24.69 9.35
C ILE A 87 25.38 25.66 8.37
N SER A 88 26.16 26.58 8.93
CA SER A 88 27.12 27.35 8.15
C SER A 88 28.32 26.45 7.89
N GLY A 89 28.60 26.11 6.63
CA GLY A 89 29.87 25.48 6.30
C GLY A 89 29.94 24.54 5.11
N VAL A 90 29.27 24.81 3.99
CA VAL A 90 29.79 24.40 2.68
C VAL A 90 29.44 25.49 1.67
N ALA A 91 30.44 26.26 1.26
CA ALA A 91 30.29 27.30 0.26
C ALA A 91 30.21 26.66 -1.14
N VAL A 92 29.20 27.04 -1.91
CA VAL A 92 29.19 26.92 -3.39
C VAL A 92 29.06 28.35 -3.94
N PRO A 93 29.78 28.73 -5.01
CA PRO A 93 29.92 30.13 -5.40
C PRO A 93 28.60 30.75 -5.85
N ALA A 94 28.31 31.94 -5.35
CA ALA A 94 27.21 32.78 -5.79
C ALA A 94 27.45 33.30 -7.22
N ALA A 95 26.47 33.13 -8.10
CA ALA A 95 26.30 33.98 -9.28
C ALA A 95 25.17 34.97 -9.00
N SER A 96 25.48 36.27 -9.12
CA SER A 96 24.57 37.39 -8.88
C SER A 96 23.46 37.49 -9.95
N PRO A 97 22.32 38.13 -9.63
CA PRO A 97 21.11 38.04 -10.42
C PRO A 97 21.06 39.13 -11.51
N THR A 98 20.55 38.76 -12.69
CA THR A 98 20.00 39.74 -13.63
C THR A 98 18.52 39.92 -13.28
N VAL A 99 18.19 41.10 -12.76
CA VAL A 99 16.82 41.55 -12.51
C VAL A 99 16.13 41.72 -13.86
N VAL A 100 15.11 40.92 -14.14
CA VAL A 100 14.08 41.24 -15.13
C VAL A 100 12.77 41.35 -14.39
N SER A 101 12.33 42.59 -14.18
CA SER A 101 11.00 42.93 -13.72
C SER A 101 10.00 42.57 -14.83
N VAL A 102 9.02 41.73 -14.52
CA VAL A 102 7.79 41.63 -15.31
C VAL A 102 6.62 41.86 -14.37
N THR A 103 5.87 42.91 -14.69
CA THR A 103 4.70 43.44 -14.00
C THR A 103 3.51 42.48 -14.05
N ASN A 104 2.70 42.54 -13.00
CA ASN A 104 1.41 41.87 -12.81
C ASN A 104 0.56 41.71 -14.08
N ALA A 105 0.13 40.48 -14.33
CA ALA A 105 -1.13 40.17 -14.99
C ALA A 105 -1.94 39.27 -14.06
N SER A 106 -3.12 39.75 -13.65
CA SER A 106 -4.04 39.13 -12.72
C SER A 106 -4.54 37.77 -13.23
N ALA A 107 -4.16 36.69 -12.54
CA ALA A 107 -4.78 35.38 -12.68
C ALA A 107 -5.79 35.20 -11.54
N GLY A 108 -7.01 34.81 -11.90
CA GLY A 108 -8.12 34.53 -10.97
C GLY A 108 -7.71 33.54 -9.89
N SER A 109 -7.90 33.96 -8.64
CA SER A 109 -7.54 33.25 -7.41
C SER A 109 -8.67 32.29 -7.02
N THR A 110 -8.42 30.98 -7.06
CA THR A 110 -9.20 29.98 -6.33
C THR A 110 -8.33 29.46 -5.18
N THR A 111 -8.44 30.11 -4.03
CA THR A 111 -7.82 29.71 -2.75
C THR A 111 -8.80 28.84 -1.96
N GLY A 112 -8.43 27.59 -1.67
CA GLY A 112 -9.13 26.72 -0.73
C GLY A 112 -8.20 26.37 0.44
N ALA A 113 -8.65 26.64 1.67
CA ALA A 113 -8.01 26.19 2.91
C ALA A 113 -8.89 25.13 3.55
N GLY A 114 -8.30 24.03 4.02
CA GLY A 114 -9.00 22.99 4.75
C GLY A 114 -8.23 22.64 6.03
N SER A 115 -8.91 22.63 7.16
CA SER A 115 -8.38 22.07 8.40
C SER A 115 -8.76 20.58 8.44
N GLY A 116 -7.78 19.69 8.36
CA GLY A 116 -8.01 18.26 8.59
C GLY A 116 -8.22 17.96 10.08
N SER A 117 -8.95 16.89 10.40
CA SER A 117 -9.38 16.51 11.77
C SER A 117 -8.26 16.07 12.74
N ALA A 118 -6.99 16.40 12.48
CA ALA A 118 -5.84 15.89 13.24
C ALA A 118 -4.77 16.95 13.59
N GLY A 119 -5.10 18.24 13.62
CA GLY A 119 -4.12 19.29 13.96
C GLY A 119 -3.05 19.48 12.88
N THR A 120 -3.39 19.21 11.62
CA THR A 120 -2.56 19.49 10.44
C THR A 120 -3.28 20.50 9.57
N CYS A 121 -2.57 21.57 9.19
CA CYS A 121 -3.06 22.55 8.23
C CYS A 121 -2.41 22.33 6.86
N TYR A 122 -3.16 22.56 5.78
CA TYR A 122 -2.61 22.58 4.43
C TYR A 122 -3.25 23.71 3.59
N ALA A 123 -2.52 24.15 2.57
CA ALA A 123 -2.99 25.14 1.62
C ALA A 123 -2.37 24.90 0.25
N GLY A 124 -3.16 25.04 -0.82
CA GLY A 124 -2.71 24.79 -2.19
C GLY A 124 -2.81 25.99 -3.12
N ALA A 125 -2.03 25.97 -4.20
CA ALA A 125 -2.13 26.89 -5.33
C ALA A 125 -1.52 26.31 -6.61
N ALA A 126 -1.77 26.93 -7.76
CA ALA A 126 -1.19 26.50 -9.04
C ALA A 126 0.36 26.60 -9.09
N THR A 127 0.97 27.46 -8.26
CA THR A 127 2.42 27.61 -8.17
C THR A 127 2.91 27.38 -6.75
N LEU A 128 4.15 26.92 -6.60
CA LEU A 128 4.78 26.72 -5.29
C LEU A 128 4.76 27.99 -4.44
N LEU A 129 5.11 29.14 -5.05
CA LEU A 129 5.08 30.42 -4.34
C LEU A 129 3.65 30.79 -3.92
N GLY A 130 2.67 30.52 -4.77
CA GLY A 130 1.25 30.66 -4.43
C GLY A 130 0.86 29.79 -3.24
N ALA A 131 1.30 28.52 -3.20
CA ALA A 131 0.96 27.58 -2.14
C ALA A 131 1.65 27.95 -0.82
N LYS A 132 2.90 28.42 -0.87
CA LYS A 132 3.63 28.96 0.29
C LYS A 132 2.95 30.19 0.86
N ASN A 133 2.49 31.11 0.00
CA ASN A 133 1.77 32.31 0.42
C ASN A 133 0.39 31.96 1.00
N ALA A 134 -0.34 31.05 0.35
CA ALA A 134 -1.62 30.55 0.83
C ALA A 134 -1.49 29.83 2.18
N PHE A 135 -0.41 29.07 2.39
CA PHE A 135 -0.13 28.45 3.67
C PHE A 135 0.17 29.50 4.74
N ALA A 136 1.04 30.46 4.44
CA ALA A 136 1.37 31.52 5.40
C ALA A 136 0.16 32.36 5.80
N SER A 137 -0.79 32.59 4.89
CA SER A 137 -2.01 33.34 5.18
C SER A 137 -3.08 32.51 5.89
N ASN A 138 -3.24 31.23 5.51
CA ASN A 138 -4.39 30.42 5.92
C ASN A 138 -4.08 29.43 7.05
N CYS A 139 -2.81 29.15 7.31
CA CYS A 139 -2.33 28.23 8.35
C CYS A 139 -1.59 28.97 9.47
N ALA A 140 -2.10 30.15 9.88
CA ALA A 140 -1.53 30.91 10.98
C ALA A 140 -1.49 30.08 12.27
N GLY A 141 -0.31 29.94 12.88
CA GLY A 141 -0.08 29.10 14.06
C GLY A 141 0.50 27.71 13.76
N PHE A 142 0.62 27.31 12.49
CA PHE A 142 1.27 26.08 12.07
C PHE A 142 2.60 26.36 11.37
N SER A 143 3.63 25.58 11.70
CA SER A 143 4.88 25.60 10.95
C SER A 143 4.71 24.80 9.66
N ARG A 144 5.04 25.43 8.52
CA ARG A 144 5.06 24.73 7.24
C ARG A 144 6.15 23.67 7.25
N GLN A 145 5.78 22.42 7.06
CA GLN A 145 6.69 21.28 7.13
C GLN A 145 7.03 20.73 5.74
N ASP A 146 6.08 20.79 4.80
CA ASP A 146 6.22 20.14 3.49
C ASP A 146 5.44 20.89 2.39
N CYS A 147 5.90 20.83 1.14
CA CYS A 147 5.16 21.34 -0.02
C CYS A 147 5.39 20.45 -1.25
N ASP A 148 4.37 19.71 -1.68
CA ASP A 148 4.44 18.77 -2.80
C ASP A 148 3.50 19.14 -3.95
N PRO A 149 3.88 18.86 -5.21
CA PRO A 149 2.97 18.93 -6.34
C PRO A 149 2.02 17.71 -6.34
N LEU A 150 0.73 17.96 -6.14
CA LEU A 150 -0.33 16.95 -6.16
C LEU A 150 -1.43 17.34 -7.16
N ALA A 151 -1.77 16.41 -8.05
CA ALA A 151 -2.86 16.57 -9.03
C ALA A 151 -2.81 17.89 -9.84
N GLY A 152 -1.61 18.34 -10.22
CA GLY A 152 -1.41 19.56 -11.03
C GLY A 152 -1.43 20.88 -10.24
N GLN A 153 -1.42 20.83 -8.91
CA GLN A 153 -1.28 22.00 -8.04
C GLN A 153 -0.20 21.74 -6.98
N TRP A 154 0.33 22.79 -6.39
CA TRP A 154 1.20 22.71 -5.22
C TRP A 154 0.36 22.72 -3.96
N ILE A 155 0.65 21.82 -3.02
CA ILE A 155 0.02 21.78 -1.70
C ILE A 155 1.13 21.89 -0.66
N CYS A 156 1.02 22.87 0.24
CA CYS A 156 1.88 23.00 1.41
C CYS A 156 1.13 22.52 2.64
N SER A 157 1.82 21.84 3.56
CA SER A 157 1.24 21.21 4.75
C SER A 157 2.12 21.42 5.98
N SER A 158 1.50 21.41 7.17
CA SER A 158 2.19 21.41 8.47
C SER A 158 2.63 20.02 8.93
N ALA A 159 2.45 19.01 8.08
CA ALA A 159 2.93 17.64 8.25
C ALA A 159 3.42 17.11 6.89
N ASN A 160 4.24 16.05 6.90
CA ASN A 160 4.69 15.41 5.67
C ASN A 160 3.50 14.94 4.82
N ILE A 161 3.46 15.31 3.55
CA ILE A 161 2.32 15.08 2.66
C ILE A 161 2.20 13.60 2.27
N SER A 162 3.28 12.83 2.42
CA SER A 162 3.25 11.36 2.38
C SER A 162 2.47 10.70 3.54
N ALA A 163 2.05 11.47 4.54
CA ALA A 163 1.19 11.04 5.64
C ALA A 163 -0.24 11.66 5.61
N VAL A 164 -0.56 12.50 4.63
CA VAL A 164 -1.89 13.12 4.50
C VAL A 164 -2.69 12.39 3.42
N THR A 165 -3.67 11.57 3.82
CA THR A 165 -4.70 11.02 2.95
C THR A 165 -5.52 12.16 2.34
N GLN A 166 -5.49 12.27 1.00
CA GLN A 166 -6.45 12.92 0.10
C GLN A 166 -7.34 14.03 0.72
N VAL A 167 -6.97 15.28 0.44
CA VAL A 167 -7.89 16.43 0.49
C VAL A 167 -9.02 16.19 -0.50
N SER A 168 -10.12 15.63 -0.02
CA SER A 168 -11.35 15.40 -0.80
C SER A 168 -12.43 16.34 -0.27
N GLY A 169 -12.68 17.41 -1.02
CA GLY A 169 -13.71 18.38 -0.72
C GLY A 169 -13.80 19.42 -1.83
N GLY A 170 -14.67 19.16 -2.81
CA GLY A 170 -15.11 20.19 -3.75
C GLY A 170 -15.71 21.36 -2.98
N VAL A 171 -15.28 22.57 -3.33
CA VAL A 171 -15.68 23.84 -2.71
C VAL A 171 -17.20 24.03 -2.79
N PRO A 172 -17.93 24.12 -1.67
CA PRO A 172 -19.26 24.71 -1.66
C PRO A 172 -19.09 26.25 -1.70
N VAL A 173 -19.77 26.90 -2.65
CA VAL A 173 -19.85 28.36 -2.74
C VAL A 173 -20.79 28.89 -1.64
N PRO A 174 -20.35 29.73 -0.68
CA PRO A 174 -21.25 30.38 0.25
C PRO A 174 -21.61 31.79 -0.26
N SER A 175 -22.91 32.05 -0.38
CA SER A 175 -23.45 33.39 -0.61
C SER A 175 -23.24 34.29 0.60
N SER A 176 -22.82 35.52 0.34
CA SER A 176 -22.66 36.61 1.29
C SER A 176 -23.97 37.03 1.97
N GLN A 177 -23.97 37.13 3.31
CA GLN A 177 -24.51 38.31 4.01
C GLN A 177 -23.94 38.44 5.45
N PRO A 178 -23.74 39.67 5.96
CA PRO A 178 -23.00 39.95 7.20
C PRO A 178 -23.91 40.08 8.43
N GLY A 179 -23.44 39.65 9.60
CA GLY A 179 -24.15 39.79 10.87
C GLY A 179 -23.25 39.69 12.09
N THR A 180 -22.78 40.85 12.54
CA THR A 180 -22.59 41.31 13.93
C THR A 180 -21.92 40.42 15.00
N VAL A 181 -20.79 40.96 15.47
CA VAL A 181 -20.12 40.79 16.76
C VAL A 181 -21.09 40.73 17.94
N SER A 182 -20.84 39.82 18.89
CA SER A 182 -21.06 40.12 20.31
C SER A 182 -20.16 39.26 21.21
N THR A 183 -19.29 39.96 21.93
CA THR A 183 -18.46 39.48 23.04
C THR A 183 -19.28 39.22 24.28
N THR A 184 -18.95 38.17 25.03
CA THR A 184 -18.98 38.21 26.51
C THR A 184 -18.12 37.10 27.10
N SER A 185 -17.06 37.53 27.78
CA SER A 185 -16.28 36.78 28.75
C SER A 185 -17.10 36.49 30.02
N SER A 186 -16.85 35.38 30.70
CA SER A 186 -17.00 35.27 32.16
C SER A 186 -16.17 34.10 32.67
N SER A 187 -15.23 34.44 33.54
CA SER A 187 -14.36 33.56 34.31
C SER A 187 -14.96 33.31 35.71
N ALA A 188 -14.38 32.30 36.39
CA ALA A 188 -14.34 32.12 37.85
C ALA A 188 -15.65 31.57 38.50
N ASP A 189 -15.65 30.79 39.57
CA ASP A 189 -14.58 30.36 40.47
C ASP A 189 -15.05 29.14 41.30
N MET A 190 -14.07 28.58 42.01
CA MET A 190 -14.13 27.59 43.10
C MET A 190 -15.36 27.59 44.04
N SER A 191 -15.71 26.43 44.60
CA SER A 191 -15.51 26.17 46.04
C SER A 191 -15.79 24.73 46.46
N SER A 192 -15.02 24.34 47.46
CA SER A 192 -14.87 23.06 48.14
C SER A 192 -15.97 22.74 49.15
N SER A 193 -16.06 21.45 49.50
CA SER A 193 -16.37 21.02 50.87
C SER A 193 -15.86 19.61 51.11
N ALA A 194 -14.87 19.49 51.99
CA ALA A 194 -14.33 18.25 52.50
C ALA A 194 -15.19 17.71 53.66
N SER A 195 -15.21 16.40 53.82
CA SER A 195 -15.50 15.73 55.10
C SER A 195 -14.72 14.42 55.14
N ALA A 196 -13.87 14.31 56.15
CA ALA A 196 -12.99 13.19 56.41
C ALA A 196 -13.69 12.12 57.26
N ALA A 197 -13.49 10.84 56.94
CA ALA A 197 -13.54 9.76 57.92
C ALA A 197 -12.76 8.52 57.44
N SER A 198 -11.80 8.13 58.29
CA SER A 198 -11.31 6.77 58.56
C SER A 198 -10.44 6.05 57.50
N ILE A 199 -9.15 6.01 57.81
CA ILE A 199 -8.13 5.13 57.22
C ILE A 199 -8.37 3.72 57.75
N ASP A 200 -8.79 2.81 56.86
CA ASP A 200 -8.66 1.37 57.05
C ASP A 200 -7.67 0.83 56.02
N THR A 201 -6.70 0.06 56.49
CA THR A 201 -5.55 -0.40 55.68
C THR A 201 -5.98 -1.65 54.93
N GLN A 202 -6.66 -1.47 53.80
CA GLN A 202 -7.06 -2.56 52.91
C GLN A 202 -6.08 -2.63 51.73
N THR A 203 -5.38 -3.75 51.64
CA THR A 203 -4.46 -4.12 50.57
C THR A 203 -5.14 -3.92 49.21
N ALA A 204 -4.55 -3.08 48.35
CA ALA A 204 -5.06 -2.84 47.02
C ALA A 204 -5.21 -4.16 46.24
N PRO A 205 -6.36 -4.45 45.63
CA PRO A 205 -6.50 -5.57 44.71
C PRO A 205 -5.50 -5.37 43.56
N ALA A 206 -4.80 -6.44 43.19
CA ALA A 206 -3.93 -6.43 42.01
C ALA A 206 -4.71 -5.88 40.80
N PRO A 207 -4.07 -5.07 39.94
CA PRO A 207 -4.71 -4.60 38.72
C PRO A 207 -5.23 -5.81 37.93
N PRO A 208 -6.44 -5.74 37.34
CA PRO A 208 -6.96 -6.83 36.55
C PRO A 208 -5.93 -7.20 35.48
N PRO A 209 -5.72 -8.49 35.19
CA PRO A 209 -4.79 -8.90 34.14
C PRO A 209 -5.15 -8.15 32.87
N ALA A 210 -4.15 -7.55 32.22
CA ALA A 210 -4.32 -6.86 30.95
C ALA A 210 -5.17 -7.73 30.02
N SER A 211 -6.32 -7.20 29.59
CA SER A 211 -7.21 -7.84 28.63
C SER A 211 -6.38 -8.40 27.49
N SER A 212 -6.49 -9.70 27.23
CA SER A 212 -5.83 -10.33 26.08
C SER A 212 -6.09 -9.49 24.83
N PRO A 213 -5.08 -9.22 23.98
CA PRO A 213 -5.28 -8.45 22.78
C PRO A 213 -6.45 -9.04 21.99
N ALA A 214 -7.37 -8.20 21.52
CA ALA A 214 -8.46 -8.66 20.67
C ALA A 214 -7.86 -9.36 19.45
N THR A 215 -8.28 -10.61 19.22
CA THR A 215 -7.86 -11.42 18.07
C THR A 215 -9.03 -11.58 17.11
N THR A 216 -8.80 -11.39 15.82
CA THR A 216 -9.77 -11.70 14.76
C THR A 216 -9.42 -13.07 14.19
N GLY A 217 -10.01 -14.12 14.77
CA GLY A 217 -9.65 -15.50 14.46
C GLY A 217 -8.20 -15.79 14.81
N ARG A 218 -7.37 -16.03 13.79
CA ARG A 218 -5.93 -16.31 13.93
C ARG A 218 -5.07 -15.04 13.90
N LEU A 219 -5.64 -13.89 13.54
CA LEU A 219 -4.93 -12.62 13.50
C LEU A 219 -4.84 -12.01 14.90
N GLY A 220 -3.61 -11.80 15.37
CA GLY A 220 -3.33 -10.95 16.52
C GLY A 220 -3.26 -9.47 16.14
N SER A 221 -3.40 -8.58 17.14
CA SER A 221 -3.33 -7.11 16.96
C SER A 221 -2.05 -6.57 16.30
N ASN A 222 -0.94 -7.32 16.34
CA ASN A 222 0.33 -6.93 15.73
C ASN A 222 0.62 -7.70 14.42
N ASP A 223 -0.32 -8.53 13.97
CA ASP A 223 -0.15 -9.34 12.78
C ASP A 223 -0.48 -8.52 11.52
N LEU A 224 0.13 -8.91 10.40
CA LEU A 224 -0.16 -8.37 9.09
C LEU A 224 -1.00 -9.39 8.31
N LEU A 225 -2.19 -8.98 7.89
CA LEU A 225 -2.95 -9.70 6.87
C LEU A 225 -2.46 -9.27 5.48
N VAL A 226 -2.22 -10.25 4.62
CA VAL A 226 -1.82 -10.05 3.22
C VAL A 226 -2.80 -10.76 2.31
N LEU A 227 -3.37 -10.03 1.36
CA LEU A 227 -4.30 -10.57 0.37
C LEU A 227 -3.59 -10.58 -0.98
N HIS A 228 -3.40 -11.77 -1.53
CA HIS A 228 -2.83 -11.97 -2.86
C HIS A 228 -3.92 -12.37 -3.84
N TYR A 229 -3.90 -11.73 -5.00
CA TYR A 229 -4.77 -12.00 -6.13
C TYR A 229 -3.89 -12.16 -7.37
N ASP A 230 -3.92 -13.33 -8.00
CA ASP A 230 -3.11 -13.61 -9.18
C ASP A 230 -3.71 -13.03 -10.47
N ASN A 231 -5.02 -13.09 -10.66
CA ASN A 231 -5.73 -12.80 -11.92
C ASN A 231 -5.08 -13.45 -13.16
N CYS A 232 -4.68 -14.73 -13.05
CA CYS A 232 -3.82 -15.45 -13.98
C CYS A 232 -4.24 -16.92 -14.22
N PRO A 233 -4.82 -17.27 -15.37
CA PRO A 233 -5.60 -16.45 -16.30
C PRO A 233 -7.07 -16.32 -15.88
N ASP A 234 -7.48 -17.01 -14.81
CA ASP A 234 -8.85 -16.96 -14.32
C ASP A 234 -9.16 -15.56 -13.78
N ARG A 235 -10.44 -15.19 -13.86
CA ARG A 235 -10.97 -13.87 -13.54
C ARG A 235 -11.79 -13.88 -12.25
N ASP A 236 -11.94 -15.03 -11.62
CA ASP A 236 -12.58 -15.24 -10.32
C ASP A 236 -11.97 -14.34 -9.23
N ASP A 237 -10.67 -14.09 -9.27
CA ASP A 237 -10.02 -13.12 -8.38
C ASP A 237 -10.62 -11.71 -8.45
N GLY A 238 -11.21 -11.33 -9.58
CA GLY A 238 -11.92 -10.06 -9.70
C GLY A 238 -13.18 -9.96 -8.82
N GLN A 239 -13.73 -11.08 -8.38
CA GLN A 239 -14.79 -11.12 -7.37
C GLN A 239 -14.22 -11.43 -5.96
N ALA A 240 -13.08 -12.12 -5.84
CA ALA A 240 -12.38 -12.28 -4.56
C ALA A 240 -11.78 -10.98 -4.00
N ILE A 241 -11.41 -10.02 -4.86
CA ILE A 241 -10.94 -8.69 -4.45
C ILE A 241 -11.99 -7.90 -3.65
N PRO A 242 -13.22 -7.66 -4.17
CA PRO A 242 -14.26 -7.00 -3.39
C PRO A 242 -14.71 -7.85 -2.19
N ALA A 243 -14.76 -9.17 -2.30
CA ALA A 243 -15.05 -10.05 -1.16
C ALA A 243 -14.05 -9.88 0.00
N GLY A 244 -12.75 -9.84 -0.31
CA GLY A 244 -11.70 -9.61 0.68
C GLY A 244 -11.87 -8.26 1.39
N LYS A 245 -12.23 -7.21 0.65
CA LYS A 245 -12.54 -5.90 1.24
C LYS A 245 -13.75 -5.97 2.17
N SER A 246 -14.82 -6.63 1.74
CA SER A 246 -16.04 -6.80 2.55
C SER A 246 -15.74 -7.45 3.89
N VAL A 247 -14.94 -8.52 3.92
CA VAL A 247 -14.53 -9.18 5.17
C VAL A 247 -13.65 -8.27 6.02
N VAL A 248 -12.61 -7.67 5.43
CA VAL A 248 -11.65 -6.80 6.13
C VAL A 248 -12.35 -5.62 6.81
N GLU A 249 -13.22 -4.92 6.09
CA GLU A 249 -13.89 -3.74 6.62
C GLU A 249 -15.00 -4.08 7.61
N THR A 250 -15.70 -5.21 7.43
CA THR A 250 -16.72 -5.67 8.39
C THR A 250 -16.08 -6.07 9.72
N LEU A 251 -14.90 -6.68 9.67
CA LEU A 251 -14.19 -7.13 10.87
C LEU A 251 -13.23 -6.09 11.46
N GLY A 252 -13.11 -4.91 10.85
CA GLY A 252 -12.23 -3.83 11.33
C GLY A 252 -10.75 -4.20 11.34
N ILE A 253 -10.27 -4.90 10.30
CA ILE A 253 -8.86 -5.31 10.21
C ILE A 253 -8.05 -4.17 9.58
N ASP A 254 -7.22 -3.50 10.39
CA ASP A 254 -6.46 -2.32 9.92
C ASP A 254 -5.15 -2.68 9.20
N ALA A 255 -4.45 -3.71 9.68
CA ALA A 255 -3.13 -4.09 9.20
C ALA A 255 -3.22 -4.98 7.94
N VAL A 256 -3.60 -4.38 6.81
CA VAL A 256 -3.79 -5.10 5.54
C VAL A 256 -2.82 -4.64 4.45
N MET A 257 -2.25 -5.60 3.73
CA MET A 257 -1.50 -5.38 2.49
C MET A 257 -2.16 -6.16 1.36
N VAL A 258 -2.39 -5.50 0.23
CA VAL A 258 -2.99 -6.12 -0.95
C VAL A 258 -1.95 -6.20 -2.06
N ALA A 259 -1.90 -7.31 -2.77
CA ALA A 259 -1.05 -7.50 -3.95
C ALA A 259 -1.87 -8.06 -5.11
N ASN A 260 -1.81 -7.39 -6.26
CA ASN A 260 -2.50 -7.82 -7.48
C ASN A 260 -1.49 -8.22 -8.55
N GLY A 261 -1.72 -9.35 -9.22
CA GLY A 261 -0.82 -9.93 -10.22
C GLY A 261 0.23 -10.87 -9.64
N THR A 262 -0.10 -11.60 -8.58
CA THR A 262 0.80 -12.56 -7.92
C THR A 262 1.03 -13.87 -8.70
N CYS A 263 0.80 -13.86 -10.01
CA CYS A 263 0.93 -15.00 -10.92
C CYS A 263 2.21 -15.83 -10.76
N GLY A 264 2.05 -17.12 -11.08
CA GLY A 264 3.14 -18.06 -11.30
C GLY A 264 4.04 -17.60 -12.45
N ASN A 265 5.35 -17.84 -12.32
CA ASN A 265 6.36 -17.38 -13.27
C ASN A 265 6.12 -17.88 -14.69
N SER A 266 5.58 -19.10 -14.83
CA SER A 266 5.33 -19.76 -16.12
C SER A 266 4.08 -19.27 -16.85
N ILE A 267 3.20 -18.54 -16.17
CA ILE A 267 1.92 -18.05 -16.72
C ILE A 267 1.70 -16.55 -16.50
N ARG A 268 2.73 -15.83 -16.07
CA ARG A 268 2.65 -14.40 -15.76
C ARG A 268 2.23 -13.54 -16.96
N ASP A 269 2.54 -14.00 -18.17
CA ASP A 269 2.10 -13.38 -19.43
C ASP A 269 0.59 -13.49 -19.68
N ARG A 270 -0.12 -14.29 -18.87
CA ARG A 270 -1.58 -14.47 -18.92
C ARG A 270 -2.34 -13.63 -17.91
N PHE A 271 -1.65 -12.72 -17.21
CA PHE A 271 -2.28 -11.77 -16.31
C PHE A 271 -3.33 -10.96 -17.05
N ASN A 272 -4.49 -10.81 -16.43
CA ASN A 272 -5.56 -10.01 -16.99
C ASN A 272 -5.55 -8.58 -16.42
N PRO A 273 -5.16 -7.56 -17.23
CA PRO A 273 -5.03 -6.19 -16.76
C PRO A 273 -6.37 -5.53 -16.43
N GLY A 274 -7.51 -6.12 -16.81
CA GLY A 274 -8.82 -5.64 -16.39
C GLY A 274 -9.00 -5.65 -14.86
N SER A 275 -8.25 -6.49 -14.15
CA SER A 275 -8.24 -6.55 -12.68
C SER A 275 -7.81 -5.23 -12.02
N PHE A 276 -7.06 -4.37 -12.73
CA PHE A 276 -6.67 -3.05 -12.20
C PHE A 276 -7.89 -2.17 -11.88
N ALA A 277 -8.96 -2.24 -12.67
CA ALA A 277 -10.18 -1.50 -12.39
C ALA A 277 -10.85 -1.99 -11.10
N VAL A 278 -10.82 -3.30 -10.85
CA VAL A 278 -11.39 -3.92 -9.65
C VAL A 278 -10.60 -3.54 -8.41
N VAL A 279 -9.28 -3.76 -8.41
CA VAL A 279 -8.44 -3.43 -7.24
C VAL A 279 -8.43 -1.92 -6.96
N GLN A 280 -8.51 -1.08 -7.98
CA GLN A 280 -8.63 0.37 -7.81
C GLN A 280 -9.98 0.76 -7.19
N ALA A 281 -11.09 0.10 -7.58
CA ALA A 281 -12.39 0.32 -6.94
C ALA A 281 -12.37 -0.11 -5.48
N SER A 282 -11.78 -1.26 -5.17
CA SER A 282 -11.78 -1.83 -3.82
C SER A 282 -10.76 -1.21 -2.87
N TRP A 283 -9.56 -0.92 -3.34
CA TRP A 283 -8.44 -0.55 -2.47
C TRP A 283 -7.81 0.81 -2.84
N GLY A 284 -8.37 1.50 -3.84
CA GLY A 284 -7.78 2.74 -4.34
C GLY A 284 -6.35 2.49 -4.83
N SER A 285 -5.43 3.38 -4.46
CA SER A 285 -4.00 3.20 -4.70
C SER A 285 -3.29 2.30 -3.68
N ASN A 286 -4.00 1.75 -2.69
CA ASN A 286 -3.42 1.03 -1.56
C ASN A 286 -3.23 -0.47 -1.86
N TYR A 287 -2.56 -0.78 -2.97
CA TYR A 287 -2.18 -2.14 -3.35
C TYR A 287 -0.80 -2.18 -4.00
N LEU A 288 -0.17 -3.35 -3.99
CA LEU A 288 1.06 -3.61 -4.74
C LEU A 288 0.70 -4.07 -6.16
N ASN A 289 1.14 -3.32 -7.17
CA ASN A 289 1.04 -3.73 -8.57
C ASN A 289 2.17 -4.73 -8.88
N VAL A 290 1.94 -6.02 -8.60
CA VAL A 290 2.92 -7.08 -8.85
C VAL A 290 3.07 -7.36 -10.33
N ALA A 291 1.99 -7.26 -11.11
CA ALA A 291 1.99 -7.50 -12.54
C ALA A 291 2.99 -6.59 -13.29
N ASP A 292 2.90 -5.26 -13.09
CA ASP A 292 3.74 -4.30 -13.80
C ASP A 292 4.99 -3.89 -13.03
N GLN A 293 5.01 -4.07 -11.70
CA GLN A 293 6.04 -3.51 -10.82
C GLN A 293 6.59 -4.54 -9.83
N ARG A 294 6.76 -5.79 -10.28
CA ARG A 294 7.16 -6.92 -9.44
C ARG A 294 8.35 -6.63 -8.52
N ASP A 295 9.45 -6.07 -9.03
CA ASP A 295 10.65 -5.85 -8.20
C ASP A 295 10.42 -4.86 -7.04
N SER A 296 9.70 -3.77 -7.31
CA SER A 296 9.32 -2.79 -6.29
C SER A 296 8.23 -3.31 -5.37
N ALA A 297 7.27 -4.09 -5.88
CA ALA A 297 6.26 -4.77 -5.07
C ALA A 297 6.92 -5.77 -4.11
N THR A 298 7.85 -6.59 -4.60
CA THR A 298 8.64 -7.53 -3.79
C THR A 298 9.43 -6.80 -2.72
N LEU A 299 10.04 -5.64 -3.04
CA LEU A 299 10.75 -4.82 -2.05
C LEU A 299 9.79 -4.26 -0.98
N ALA A 300 8.65 -3.71 -1.39
CA ALA A 300 7.66 -3.15 -0.47
C ALA A 300 7.09 -4.22 0.48
N ALA A 301 6.71 -5.38 -0.07
CA ALA A 301 6.28 -6.53 0.71
C ALA A 301 7.37 -7.01 1.67
N THR A 302 8.61 -7.18 1.18
CA THR A 302 9.77 -7.56 2.02
C THR A 302 9.92 -6.63 3.21
N ASN A 303 9.85 -5.32 2.99
CA ASN A 303 10.02 -4.34 4.06
C ASN A 303 8.87 -4.41 5.07
N ARG A 304 7.62 -4.49 4.61
CA ARG A 304 6.45 -4.53 5.50
C ARG A 304 6.39 -5.83 6.31
N TRP A 305 6.67 -6.96 5.66
CA TRP A 305 6.69 -8.27 6.31
C TRP A 305 7.84 -8.34 7.32
N ALA A 306 9.05 -7.94 6.94
CA ALA A 306 10.19 -7.94 7.86
C ALA A 306 9.95 -7.01 9.06
N THR A 307 9.32 -5.85 8.86
CA THR A 307 8.96 -4.93 9.95
C THR A 307 7.97 -5.56 10.91
N THR A 308 6.92 -6.20 10.38
CA THR A 308 5.92 -6.93 11.17
C THR A 308 6.59 -8.02 12.02
N LEU A 309 7.44 -8.83 11.38
CA LEU A 309 8.16 -9.90 12.04
C LEU A 309 9.16 -9.37 13.08
N ALA A 310 9.88 -8.28 12.79
CA ALA A 310 10.81 -7.67 13.74
C ALA A 310 10.09 -7.14 15.00
N ASN A 311 8.85 -6.69 14.85
CA ASN A 311 8.01 -6.22 15.96
C ASN A 311 7.29 -7.36 16.71
N GLY A 312 7.67 -8.61 16.46
CA GLY A 312 7.09 -9.78 17.12
C GLY A 312 5.74 -10.25 16.54
N GLY A 313 5.19 -9.55 15.54
CA GLY A 313 3.97 -9.96 14.84
C GLY A 313 4.19 -11.13 13.88
N GLN A 314 3.09 -11.61 13.31
CA GLN A 314 3.06 -12.66 12.29
C GLN A 314 2.56 -12.09 10.97
N VAL A 315 2.88 -12.76 9.87
CA VAL A 315 2.35 -12.43 8.55
C VAL A 315 1.42 -13.56 8.12
N TRP A 316 0.17 -13.24 7.82
CA TRP A 316 -0.84 -14.19 7.35
C TRP A 316 -1.19 -13.84 5.90
N VAL A 317 -0.87 -14.75 4.99
CA VAL A 317 -1.08 -14.59 3.55
C VAL A 317 -2.29 -15.42 3.14
N ALA A 318 -3.34 -14.77 2.68
CA ALA A 318 -4.37 -15.39 1.86
C ALA A 318 -3.84 -15.48 0.43
N GLU A 319 -3.39 -16.66 0.04
CA GLU A 319 -2.75 -16.90 -1.25
C GLU A 319 -3.78 -17.37 -2.29
N GLY A 320 -4.52 -16.42 -2.86
CA GLY A 320 -5.50 -16.65 -3.93
C GLY A 320 -4.84 -16.91 -5.28
N GLY A 321 -4.00 -17.94 -5.37
CA GLY A 321 -3.27 -18.24 -6.60
C GLY A 321 -1.89 -18.83 -6.40
N GLN A 322 -1.01 -18.67 -7.37
CA GLN A 322 0.35 -19.24 -7.31
C GLN A 322 1.30 -18.45 -6.39
N SER A 323 2.25 -19.13 -5.76
CA SER A 323 3.07 -18.54 -4.68
C SER A 323 4.46 -18.05 -5.11
N ASP A 324 4.70 -17.85 -6.42
CA ASP A 324 6.03 -17.42 -6.90
C ASP A 324 6.40 -16.03 -6.40
N PHE A 325 5.44 -15.10 -6.30
CA PHE A 325 5.66 -13.78 -5.70
C PHE A 325 6.03 -13.88 -4.21
N THR A 326 5.28 -14.69 -3.47
CA THR A 326 5.55 -14.96 -2.05
C THR A 326 6.95 -15.53 -1.84
N ALA A 327 7.40 -16.44 -2.71
CA ALA A 327 8.75 -17.00 -2.64
C ALA A 327 9.84 -15.93 -2.85
N ASP A 328 9.63 -14.98 -3.77
CA ASP A 328 10.56 -13.86 -3.98
C ASP A 328 10.67 -12.98 -2.73
N VAL A 329 9.54 -12.67 -2.08
CA VAL A 329 9.50 -11.91 -0.82
C VAL A 329 10.22 -12.65 0.30
N VAL A 330 9.88 -13.92 0.54
CA VAL A 330 10.49 -14.72 1.62
C VAL A 330 11.99 -14.89 1.42
N ARG A 331 12.47 -15.12 0.19
CA ARG A 331 13.91 -15.18 -0.11
C ARG A 331 14.61 -13.87 0.20
N ARG A 332 14.00 -12.75 -0.14
CA ARG A 332 14.60 -11.43 0.10
C ARG A 332 14.64 -11.11 1.59
N ILE A 333 13.63 -11.51 2.37
CA ILE A 333 13.68 -11.43 3.84
C ILE A 333 14.82 -12.31 4.36
N ALA A 334 14.89 -13.58 3.94
CA ALA A 334 15.93 -14.51 4.38
C ALA A 334 17.35 -14.00 4.09
N ALA A 335 17.56 -13.37 2.93
CA ALA A 335 18.85 -12.82 2.54
C ALA A 335 19.24 -11.56 3.33
N ARG A 336 18.27 -10.71 3.68
CA ARG A 336 18.51 -9.45 4.41
C ARG A 336 18.54 -9.62 5.92
N TYR A 337 17.77 -10.57 6.43
CA TYR A 337 17.56 -10.82 7.85
C TYR A 337 17.73 -12.32 8.12
N PRO A 338 18.97 -12.84 8.10
CA PRO A 338 19.24 -14.30 8.15
C PRO A 338 18.74 -14.98 9.42
N ASN A 339 18.58 -14.23 10.51
CA ASN A 339 18.08 -14.72 11.80
C ASN A 339 16.56 -14.54 11.98
N MET A 340 15.86 -14.00 10.98
CA MET A 340 14.41 -13.83 11.05
C MET A 340 13.73 -15.20 11.09
N ASP A 341 12.86 -15.42 12.07
CA ASP A 341 12.02 -16.61 12.10
C ASP A 341 10.94 -16.51 11.01
N LEU A 342 11.17 -17.19 9.90
CA LEU A 342 10.28 -17.23 8.75
C LEU A 342 9.08 -18.17 8.98
N LYS A 343 9.05 -18.99 10.05
CA LYS A 343 7.88 -19.81 10.38
C LYS A 343 6.70 -18.98 10.88
N ARG A 344 6.91 -17.72 11.24
CA ARG A 344 5.86 -16.72 11.52
C ARG A 344 5.23 -16.12 10.27
N ILE A 345 5.66 -16.53 9.08
CA ILE A 345 4.95 -16.27 7.83
C ILE A 345 4.04 -17.48 7.59
N HIS A 346 2.74 -17.27 7.71
CA HIS A 346 1.69 -18.26 7.46
C HIS A 346 1.12 -18.04 6.07
N ILE A 347 1.22 -19.05 5.21
CA ILE A 347 0.68 -19.04 3.85
C ILE A 347 -0.48 -20.01 3.83
N ILE A 348 -1.68 -19.47 3.64
CA ILE A 348 -2.91 -20.25 3.53
C ILE A 348 -3.26 -20.31 2.06
N GLN A 349 -3.43 -21.51 1.52
CA GLN A 349 -3.78 -21.71 0.12
C GLN A 349 -4.78 -22.87 -0.01
N HIS A 350 -5.89 -22.62 -0.70
CA HIS A 350 -6.84 -23.65 -1.08
C HIS A 350 -6.38 -24.35 -2.37
N SER A 351 -6.89 -25.56 -2.60
CA SER A 351 -6.52 -26.35 -3.79
C SER A 351 -5.01 -26.58 -3.85
N ALA A 352 -4.49 -27.34 -2.89
CA ALA A 352 -3.07 -27.70 -2.78
C ALA A 352 -2.82 -29.18 -3.08
N GLY A 353 -1.60 -29.51 -3.54
CA GLY A 353 -1.17 -30.85 -3.93
C GLY A 353 -0.70 -30.92 -5.38
N ALA A 354 -0.10 -32.05 -5.76
CA ALA A 354 0.58 -32.21 -7.05
C ALA A 354 -0.31 -32.06 -8.29
N THR A 355 -1.63 -32.18 -8.13
CA THR A 355 -2.63 -32.02 -9.21
C THR A 355 -3.41 -30.72 -9.11
N ALA A 356 -3.10 -29.89 -8.12
CA ALA A 356 -3.87 -28.70 -7.82
C ALA A 356 -3.31 -27.50 -8.59
N TYR A 357 -4.20 -26.68 -9.14
CA TYR A 357 -3.86 -25.63 -10.11
C TYR A 357 -2.78 -24.67 -9.57
N ASN A 358 -2.98 -24.18 -8.34
CA ASN A 358 -2.12 -23.18 -7.71
C ASN A 358 -0.69 -23.70 -7.49
N GLU A 359 -0.55 -24.93 -7.01
CA GLU A 359 0.77 -25.55 -6.83
C GLU A 359 1.42 -25.97 -8.16
N MET A 360 0.62 -26.35 -9.17
CA MET A 360 1.11 -26.75 -10.49
C MET A 360 1.74 -25.60 -11.28
N PHE A 361 1.19 -24.38 -11.13
CA PHE A 361 1.72 -23.19 -11.79
C PHE A 361 2.69 -22.38 -10.91
N THR A 362 2.89 -22.78 -9.66
CA THR A 362 4.01 -22.31 -8.84
C THR A 362 5.29 -23.04 -9.26
N SER A 363 6.41 -22.32 -9.40
CA SER A 363 7.71 -22.97 -9.68
C SER A 363 8.01 -24.00 -8.59
N SER A 364 8.32 -25.24 -8.96
CA SER A 364 8.48 -26.34 -7.97
C SER A 364 9.54 -26.04 -6.91
N SER A 365 10.65 -25.41 -7.29
CA SER A 365 11.70 -24.95 -6.37
C SER A 365 11.22 -23.85 -5.41
N ASN A 366 10.28 -23.00 -5.85
CA ASN A 366 9.66 -21.96 -5.02
C ASN A 366 8.68 -22.58 -4.02
N LEU A 367 7.84 -23.51 -4.48
CA LEU A 367 6.91 -24.22 -3.62
C LEU A 367 7.63 -25.02 -2.52
N THR A 368 8.66 -25.81 -2.89
CA THR A 368 9.50 -26.53 -1.92
C THR A 368 10.17 -25.58 -0.95
N TYR A 369 10.70 -24.45 -1.44
CA TYR A 369 11.32 -23.44 -0.59
C TYR A 369 10.35 -22.88 0.44
N LEU A 370 9.14 -22.50 0.04
CA LEU A 370 8.11 -21.98 0.92
C LEU A 370 7.70 -23.01 1.97
N LYS A 371 7.30 -24.22 1.57
CA LYS A 371 6.92 -25.31 2.49
C LYS A 371 8.00 -25.59 3.55
N ASN A 372 9.28 -25.48 3.17
CA ASN A 372 10.38 -25.69 4.10
C ASN A 372 10.61 -24.49 5.05
N ARG A 373 10.46 -23.26 4.57
CA ARG A 373 10.89 -22.04 5.30
C ARG A 373 9.76 -21.36 6.07
N THR A 374 8.53 -21.50 5.64
CA THR A 374 7.36 -20.82 6.23
C THR A 374 6.41 -21.83 6.89
N SER A 375 5.35 -21.32 7.50
CA SER A 375 4.19 -22.12 7.91
C SER A 375 3.23 -22.19 6.72
N TYR A 376 3.34 -23.26 5.92
CA TYR A 376 2.51 -23.44 4.73
C TYR A 376 1.34 -24.35 5.07
N GLN A 377 0.11 -23.83 5.01
CA GLN A 377 -1.10 -24.53 5.39
C GLN A 377 -2.02 -24.69 4.17
N PRO A 378 -2.07 -25.89 3.57
CA PRO A 378 -3.10 -26.19 2.59
C PRO A 378 -4.46 -26.27 3.27
N ILE A 379 -5.50 -25.74 2.63
CA ILE A 379 -6.89 -25.89 3.07
C ILE A 379 -7.71 -26.58 1.98
N ALA A 380 -8.91 -27.02 2.37
CA ALA A 380 -9.84 -27.67 1.44
C ALA A 380 -10.22 -26.73 0.29
N ASN A 381 -10.56 -27.31 -0.86
CA ASN A 381 -10.81 -26.55 -2.09
C ASN A 381 -12.10 -25.71 -1.99
N GLY A 382 -11.99 -24.38 -2.06
CA GLY A 382 -13.12 -23.44 -2.00
C GLY A 382 -14.10 -23.53 -3.19
N ASN A 383 -13.75 -24.28 -4.23
CA ASN A 383 -14.62 -24.59 -5.37
C ASN A 383 -15.49 -25.84 -5.15
N VAL A 384 -15.41 -26.48 -3.98
CA VAL A 384 -16.13 -27.72 -3.68
C VAL A 384 -16.81 -27.62 -2.32
N GLY A 385 -18.14 -27.53 -2.31
CA GLY A 385 -18.93 -27.59 -1.08
C GLY A 385 -18.78 -28.91 -0.32
N GLY A 386 -18.96 -28.84 1.01
CA GLY A 386 -19.01 -30.02 1.88
C GLY A 386 -17.64 -30.66 2.21
N ASN A 387 -16.52 -30.04 1.83
CA ASN A 387 -15.16 -30.56 2.07
C ASN A 387 -14.44 -29.92 3.29
N GLY A 388 -15.13 -29.05 4.02
CA GLY A 388 -14.57 -28.31 5.16
C GLY A 388 -14.25 -26.83 4.87
N SER A 389 -14.29 -26.39 3.62
CA SER A 389 -14.26 -24.97 3.21
C SER A 389 -15.64 -24.48 2.77
N ALA A 390 -15.79 -23.17 2.56
CA ALA A 390 -17.02 -22.60 1.99
C ALA A 390 -17.09 -22.86 0.48
N ASP A 391 -18.31 -22.99 -0.04
CA ASP A 391 -18.62 -23.05 -1.47
C ASP A 391 -18.95 -21.65 -1.98
N LEU A 392 -17.92 -20.95 -2.45
CA LEU A 392 -18.04 -19.58 -2.96
C LEU A 392 -18.02 -19.52 -4.50
N ASN A 393 -18.38 -20.64 -5.13
CA ASN A 393 -18.40 -20.86 -6.58
C ASN A 393 -19.84 -21.03 -7.13
N SER A 394 -20.86 -20.88 -6.31
CA SER A 394 -22.25 -21.16 -6.71
C SER A 394 -22.97 -19.93 -7.25
N GLN A 395 -23.77 -20.08 -8.31
CA GLN A 395 -24.60 -18.98 -8.84
C GLN A 395 -25.72 -18.62 -7.87
N SER A 396 -25.94 -17.33 -7.61
CA SER A 396 -27.03 -16.85 -6.76
C SER A 396 -27.55 -15.47 -7.17
N ALA A 397 -28.85 -15.41 -7.48
CA ALA A 397 -29.53 -14.14 -7.75
C ALA A 397 -29.68 -13.28 -6.49
N TYR A 398 -29.82 -13.92 -5.31
CA TYR A 398 -29.87 -13.23 -4.03
C TYR A 398 -28.55 -12.51 -3.77
N PHE A 399 -27.44 -13.25 -3.84
CA PHE A 399 -26.11 -12.68 -3.70
C PHE A 399 -25.89 -11.47 -4.60
N VAL A 400 -26.15 -11.63 -5.91
CA VAL A 400 -25.90 -10.55 -6.88
C VAL A 400 -26.77 -9.33 -6.56
N ALA A 401 -28.05 -9.52 -6.22
CA ALA A 401 -28.92 -8.42 -5.84
C ALA A 401 -28.41 -7.70 -4.58
N THR A 402 -28.05 -8.45 -3.54
CA THR A 402 -27.52 -7.90 -2.28
C THR A 402 -26.20 -7.17 -2.51
N ALA A 403 -25.24 -7.77 -3.24
CA ALA A 403 -23.97 -7.15 -3.57
C ALA A 403 -24.13 -5.84 -4.35
N ARG A 404 -25.08 -5.77 -5.29
CA ARG A 404 -25.36 -4.55 -6.08
C ARG A 404 -26.03 -3.44 -5.27
N ALA A 405 -26.78 -3.79 -4.21
CA ALA A 405 -27.50 -2.84 -3.38
C ALA A 405 -26.78 -2.47 -2.07
N GLY A 406 -25.82 -3.30 -1.65
CA GLY A 406 -25.19 -3.23 -0.34
C GLY A 406 -24.07 -2.18 -0.22
N ARG A 407 -23.44 -2.20 0.96
CA ARG A 407 -22.37 -1.26 1.34
C ARG A 407 -21.20 -1.24 0.35
N PHE A 408 -20.87 -2.38 -0.23
CA PHE A 408 -19.72 -2.58 -1.13
C PHE A 408 -20.12 -2.61 -2.61
N SER A 409 -21.24 -1.97 -2.96
CA SER A 409 -21.81 -2.02 -4.31
C SER A 409 -20.88 -1.48 -5.39
N THR A 410 -20.04 -0.48 -5.11
CA THR A 410 -19.09 0.06 -6.11
C THR A 410 -18.05 -0.99 -6.48
N GLU A 411 -17.51 -1.66 -5.48
CA GLU A 411 -16.46 -2.67 -5.55
C GLU A 411 -16.98 -3.94 -6.22
N TRP A 412 -18.15 -4.43 -5.78
CA TRP A 412 -18.79 -5.59 -6.39
C TRP A 412 -19.24 -5.34 -7.82
N ASN A 413 -19.74 -4.15 -8.15
CA ASN A 413 -20.06 -3.81 -9.54
C ASN A 413 -18.81 -3.77 -10.43
N ALA A 414 -17.66 -3.32 -9.92
CA ALA A 414 -16.39 -3.41 -10.64
C ALA A 414 -15.99 -4.88 -10.87
N GLY A 415 -16.11 -5.72 -9.84
CA GLY A 415 -15.89 -7.16 -9.94
C GLY A 415 -16.83 -7.83 -10.96
N PHE A 416 -18.12 -7.48 -10.97
CA PHE A 416 -19.09 -8.00 -11.93
C PHE A 416 -18.90 -7.48 -13.36
N ALA A 417 -18.41 -6.26 -13.54
CA ALA A 417 -18.00 -5.77 -14.86
C ALA A 417 -16.79 -6.56 -15.38
N TYR A 418 -15.89 -6.95 -14.47
CA TYR A 418 -14.73 -7.76 -14.78
C TYR A 418 -15.03 -9.25 -14.90
N LEU A 419 -16.02 -9.82 -14.22
CA LEU A 419 -16.49 -11.19 -14.45
C LEU A 419 -18.00 -11.19 -14.23
N PRO A 420 -18.81 -11.15 -15.31
CA PRO A 420 -20.25 -11.10 -15.17
C PRO A 420 -20.77 -12.31 -14.38
N PRO A 421 -21.62 -12.13 -13.35
CA PRO A 421 -22.25 -13.24 -12.64
C PRO A 421 -23.57 -13.65 -13.32
N ASP A 422 -24.24 -12.70 -13.99
CA ASP A 422 -25.57 -12.84 -14.56
C ASP A 422 -25.54 -13.54 -15.92
N CYS A 423 -25.64 -14.86 -15.92
CA CYS A 423 -25.81 -15.65 -17.14
C CYS A 423 -26.84 -16.77 -16.99
N ALA A 424 -27.52 -17.04 -18.11
CA ALA A 424 -28.39 -18.20 -18.24
C ALA A 424 -27.62 -19.53 -18.12
N VAL A 425 -26.33 -19.55 -18.50
CA VAL A 425 -25.45 -20.71 -18.42
C VAL A 425 -24.10 -20.30 -17.85
N ARG A 426 -23.65 -20.97 -16.79
CA ARG A 426 -22.33 -20.76 -16.17
C ARG A 426 -21.22 -21.15 -17.16
N THR A 427 -20.21 -20.28 -17.30
CA THR A 427 -19.00 -20.49 -18.11
C THR A 427 -17.81 -19.82 -17.44
N GLU A 428 -16.58 -20.08 -17.89
CA GLU A 428 -15.39 -19.36 -17.39
C GLU A 428 -15.41 -17.85 -17.69
N ARG A 429 -16.30 -17.38 -18.56
CA ARG A 429 -16.47 -15.95 -18.87
C ARG A 429 -17.68 -15.34 -18.19
N CYS A 430 -18.51 -16.15 -17.55
CA CYS A 430 -19.64 -15.71 -16.78
C CYS A 430 -19.94 -16.71 -15.65
N LYS A 431 -19.57 -16.31 -14.45
CA LYS A 431 -19.73 -17.09 -13.23
C LYS A 431 -19.75 -16.15 -12.02
N LEU A 432 -20.47 -16.56 -10.98
CA LEU A 432 -20.22 -16.09 -9.62
C LEU A 432 -19.19 -17.04 -9.02
N ASP A 433 -18.00 -16.51 -8.74
CA ASP A 433 -16.85 -17.26 -8.28
C ASP A 433 -15.86 -16.34 -7.55
N PHE A 434 -15.77 -16.51 -6.24
CA PHE A 434 -14.80 -15.82 -5.38
C PHE A 434 -14.19 -16.80 -4.38
N SER A 435 -13.94 -18.04 -4.83
CA SER A 435 -13.41 -19.14 -4.03
C SER A 435 -12.16 -18.78 -3.24
N ASP A 436 -11.31 -17.91 -3.77
CA ASP A 436 -10.03 -17.49 -3.19
C ASP A 436 -10.19 -16.65 -1.91
N THR A 437 -11.44 -16.35 -1.55
CA THR A 437 -11.80 -15.76 -0.26
C THR A 437 -11.76 -16.80 0.87
N VAL A 438 -11.79 -18.12 0.60
CA VAL A 438 -11.80 -19.14 1.66
C VAL A 438 -10.52 -19.15 2.50
N GLU A 439 -9.39 -18.75 1.92
CA GLU A 439 -8.14 -18.49 2.64
C GLU A 439 -8.33 -17.43 3.72
N LEU A 440 -8.97 -16.33 3.35
CA LEU A 440 -9.25 -15.23 4.28
C LEU A 440 -10.22 -15.68 5.37
N LEU A 441 -11.31 -16.38 5.01
CA LEU A 441 -12.26 -16.94 5.98
C LEU A 441 -11.55 -17.88 6.98
N TYR A 442 -10.61 -18.69 6.51
CA TYR A 442 -9.78 -19.52 7.39
C TYR A 442 -8.93 -18.67 8.35
N ILE A 443 -8.27 -17.62 7.85
CA ILE A 443 -7.43 -16.73 8.67
C ILE A 443 -8.26 -16.04 9.75
N VAL A 444 -9.40 -15.45 9.39
CA VAL A 444 -10.29 -14.75 10.35
C VAL A 444 -11.11 -15.71 11.21
N GLY A 445 -10.98 -17.02 10.99
CA GLY A 445 -11.64 -18.06 11.78
C GLY A 445 -13.14 -18.14 11.55
N ASP A 446 -13.62 -17.65 10.41
CA ASP A 446 -15.03 -17.76 10.05
C ASP A 446 -15.34 -19.18 9.56
N THR A 447 -16.14 -19.88 10.36
CA THR A 447 -16.66 -21.20 10.04
C THR A 447 -18.16 -21.20 9.76
N ARG A 448 -18.83 -20.05 9.87
CA ARG A 448 -20.28 -19.91 9.68
C ARG A 448 -20.62 -19.66 8.22
N THR A 449 -19.78 -18.91 7.50
CA THR A 449 -19.95 -18.70 6.07
C THR A 449 -19.66 -19.99 5.29
N LYS A 450 -20.69 -20.61 4.73
CA LYS A 450 -20.56 -21.88 3.97
C LYS A 450 -20.91 -21.73 2.49
N THR A 451 -21.70 -20.75 2.14
CA THR A 451 -22.21 -20.51 0.78
C THR A 451 -22.04 -19.05 0.39
N VAL A 452 -22.26 -18.74 -0.89
CA VAL A 452 -22.31 -17.34 -1.36
C VAL A 452 -23.39 -16.54 -0.62
N ASP A 453 -24.56 -17.13 -0.34
CA ASP A 453 -25.64 -16.43 0.34
C ASP A 453 -25.31 -16.15 1.82
N ASP A 454 -24.65 -17.09 2.51
CA ASP A 454 -24.12 -16.82 3.85
C ASP A 454 -23.10 -15.67 3.82
N PHE A 455 -22.29 -15.58 2.76
CA PHE A 455 -21.34 -14.48 2.62
C PHE A 455 -22.08 -13.14 2.46
N ALA A 456 -23.15 -13.10 1.67
CA ALA A 456 -23.98 -11.90 1.53
C ALA A 456 -24.54 -11.45 2.89
N ASP A 457 -25.13 -12.38 3.65
CA ASP A 457 -25.73 -12.10 4.95
C ASP A 457 -24.71 -11.63 5.99
N ASN A 458 -23.47 -12.13 5.94
CA ASN A 458 -22.45 -11.80 6.94
C ASN A 458 -21.61 -10.56 6.59
N TYR A 459 -21.47 -10.21 5.31
CA TYR A 459 -20.45 -9.24 4.87
C TYR A 459 -20.92 -8.18 3.88
N LEU A 460 -22.15 -8.23 3.36
CA LEU A 460 -22.60 -7.28 2.32
C LEU A 460 -23.67 -6.28 2.77
N GLU A 461 -24.32 -6.53 3.91
CA GLU A 461 -25.35 -5.63 4.49
C GLU A 461 -24.80 -4.32 5.04
#